data_AF-A0A849VQM4-F1
#
_entry.id   AF-A0A849VQM4-F1
#
_cell.length_a   1.000
_cell.length_b   1.000
_cell.length_c   1.000
_cell.angle_alpha   90.00
_cell.angle_beta   90.00
_cell.angle_gamma   90.00
#
_symmetry.space_group_name_H-M   'P 1'
#
loop_
_entity.id
_entity.type
_entity.pdbx_description
1 polymer ?
#
loop_
_entity_poly.entity_id
_entity_poly.type
_entity_poly.pdbx_seq_one_letter_code
_entity_poly.pdbx_strand_id
1 'polypeptide(L)'
;MWHLLKKMITRPEPPPAEADGEVMHFHDRGFTRTSHLTRSMGWRQSWSWNEVTAFGFTFTPAMFPDPWFGDYMESQWFFTVDDGERKEHIYFDVTWLDLDRLPPGLLDRMPDLDLDMLREGLQTAALGPRHFAGEGRWIGWQHAEPKPRRRKTAAPPRPPKLARRKPAAK
;
A
#
# COMPACT_ATOMS: atom_id res chain seq x y z
N MET A 1 -29.15 2.26 -51.48
CA MET A 1 -28.44 3.47 -50.97
C MET A 1 -28.84 3.92 -49.55
N TRP A 2 -29.88 3.35 -48.92
CA TRP A 2 -30.33 3.74 -47.57
C TRP A 2 -29.54 3.13 -46.39
N HIS A 3 -28.73 2.08 -46.64
CA HIS A 3 -27.97 1.38 -45.59
C HIS A 3 -26.64 2.04 -45.21
N LEU A 4 -26.09 2.91 -46.05
CA LEU A 4 -24.83 3.60 -45.79
C LEU A 4 -25.01 4.84 -44.90
N LEU A 5 -26.14 5.55 -45.00
CA LEU A 5 -26.43 6.68 -44.11
C LEU A 5 -26.71 6.26 -42.65
N LYS A 6 -27.28 5.07 -42.42
CA LYS A 6 -27.51 4.58 -41.04
C LYS A 6 -26.21 4.37 -40.26
N LYS A 7 -25.13 3.97 -40.94
CA LYS A 7 -23.81 3.79 -40.30
C LYS A 7 -23.15 5.10 -39.84
N MET A 8 -23.57 6.25 -40.36
CA MET A 8 -23.05 7.56 -39.90
C MET A 8 -23.82 8.15 -38.72
N ILE A 9 -24.98 7.57 -38.36
CA ILE A 9 -25.80 7.99 -37.20
C ILE A 9 -25.64 7.01 -36.02
N THR A 10 -25.09 5.82 -36.28
CA THR A 10 -24.84 4.85 -35.22
C THR A 10 -23.57 5.25 -34.50
N ARG A 11 -23.73 5.96 -33.37
CA ARG A 11 -22.69 6.14 -32.35
C ARG A 11 -21.99 4.78 -32.16
N PRO A 12 -20.65 4.72 -32.15
CA PRO A 12 -19.96 3.48 -31.80
C PRO A 12 -20.61 2.95 -30.53
N GLU A 13 -21.01 1.67 -30.54
CA GLU A 13 -21.47 1.00 -29.34
C GLU A 13 -20.43 1.31 -28.25
N PRO A 14 -20.84 1.91 -27.12
CA PRO A 14 -19.89 2.17 -26.06
C PRO A 14 -19.21 0.84 -25.75
N PRO A 15 -17.88 0.83 -25.57
CA PRO A 15 -17.20 -0.39 -25.16
C PRO A 15 -17.99 -1.02 -24.01
N PRO A 16 -18.11 -2.36 -23.96
CA PRO A 16 -18.80 -3.02 -22.86
C PRO A 16 -18.26 -2.41 -21.57
N ALA A 17 -19.15 -1.99 -20.67
CA ALA A 17 -18.79 -1.32 -19.44
C ALA A 17 -17.57 -2.03 -18.86
N GLU A 18 -16.42 -1.33 -18.80
CA GLU A 18 -15.21 -1.87 -18.18
C GLU A 18 -15.67 -2.43 -16.84
N ALA A 19 -15.44 -3.73 -16.62
CA ALA A 19 -15.81 -4.34 -15.35
C ALA A 19 -15.29 -3.41 -14.25
N ASP A 20 -16.14 -3.01 -13.29
CA ASP A 20 -15.78 -2.07 -12.21
C ASP A 20 -14.65 -2.61 -11.29
N GLY A 21 -13.99 -3.70 -11.68
CA GLY A 21 -12.83 -4.27 -11.04
C GLY A 21 -11.64 -3.34 -11.05
N GLU A 22 -10.89 -3.41 -9.96
CA GLU A 22 -9.55 -2.85 -9.87
C GLU A 22 -8.63 -3.56 -10.86
N VAL A 23 -7.77 -2.80 -11.55
CA VAL A 23 -6.73 -3.33 -12.43
C VAL A 23 -5.39 -2.77 -11.98
N MET A 24 -4.45 -3.66 -11.70
CA MET A 24 -3.06 -3.32 -11.38
C MET A 24 -2.16 -3.54 -12.59
N HIS A 25 -1.30 -2.57 -12.88
CA HIS A 25 -0.26 -2.71 -13.89
C HIS A 25 1.11 -2.39 -13.30
N PHE A 26 2.09 -3.25 -13.59
CA PHE A 26 3.48 -3.11 -13.14
C PHE A 26 4.38 -2.78 -14.33
N HIS A 27 5.22 -1.76 -14.18
CA HIS A 27 6.02 -1.17 -15.26
C HIS A 27 7.43 -0.89 -14.73
N ASP A 28 8.38 -0.56 -15.60
CA ASP A 28 9.78 -0.34 -15.19
C ASP A 28 9.98 0.84 -14.23
N ARG A 29 9.08 1.84 -14.26
CA ARG A 29 9.19 3.07 -13.45
C ARG A 29 8.29 3.07 -12.21
N GLY A 30 7.35 2.15 -12.12
CA GLY A 30 6.36 2.15 -11.05
C GLY A 30 5.20 1.23 -11.34
N PHE A 31 4.08 1.52 -10.69
CA PHE A 31 2.84 0.79 -10.87
C PHE A 31 1.65 1.73 -10.97
N THR A 32 0.58 1.24 -11.58
CA THR A 32 -0.70 1.94 -11.66
C THR A 32 -1.83 1.07 -11.14
N ARG A 33 -2.79 1.71 -10.49
CA ARG A 33 -4.04 1.13 -10.00
C ARG A 33 -5.19 1.89 -10.62
N THR A 34 -5.90 1.26 -11.55
CA THR A 34 -7.05 1.87 -12.21
C THR A 34 -8.32 1.15 -11.80
N SER A 35 -9.32 1.90 -11.36
CA SER A 35 -10.70 1.42 -11.24
C SER A 35 -11.63 2.53 -11.69
N HIS A 36 -12.88 2.18 -12.00
CA HIS A 36 -13.87 3.20 -12.36
C HIS A 36 -14.09 4.19 -11.20
N LEU A 37 -14.13 3.69 -9.96
CA LEU A 37 -14.27 4.52 -8.75
C LEU A 37 -13.07 5.46 -8.53
N THR A 38 -11.84 4.95 -8.65
CA THR A 38 -10.65 5.81 -8.43
C THR A 38 -10.58 6.92 -9.48
N ARG A 39 -10.98 6.63 -10.73
CA ARG A 39 -11.10 7.61 -11.80
C ARG A 39 -12.20 8.65 -11.51
N SER A 40 -13.40 8.21 -11.12
CA SER A 40 -14.52 9.13 -10.86
C SER A 40 -14.28 10.05 -9.66
N MET A 41 -13.56 9.56 -8.65
CA MET A 41 -13.23 10.33 -7.45
C MET A 41 -11.99 11.21 -7.61
N GLY A 42 -11.31 11.16 -8.77
CA GLY A 42 -10.08 11.90 -9.02
C GLY A 42 -8.92 11.50 -8.10
N TRP A 43 -8.92 10.25 -7.63
CA TRP A 43 -7.86 9.74 -6.76
C TRP A 43 -6.58 9.47 -7.55
N ARG A 44 -5.46 9.45 -6.83
CA ARG A 44 -4.16 9.07 -7.37
C ARG A 44 -4.20 7.63 -7.86
N GLN A 45 -3.67 7.39 -9.05
CA GLN A 45 -3.72 6.08 -9.74
C GLN A 45 -2.33 5.56 -10.13
N SER A 46 -1.25 6.27 -9.82
CA SER A 46 0.10 5.94 -10.26
C SER A 46 1.15 6.31 -9.21
N TRP A 47 2.10 5.41 -8.99
CA TRP A 47 3.18 5.56 -8.01
C TRP A 47 4.52 5.16 -8.62
N SER A 48 5.58 5.89 -8.29
CA SER A 48 6.95 5.55 -8.67
C SER A 48 7.51 4.48 -7.74
N TRP A 49 8.38 3.61 -8.25
CA TRP A 49 9.10 2.65 -7.41
C TRP A 49 9.95 3.32 -6.32
N ASN A 50 10.44 4.55 -6.56
CA ASN A 50 11.23 5.29 -5.59
C ASN A 50 10.43 5.73 -4.36
N GLU A 51 9.11 5.74 -4.45
CA GLU A 51 8.22 6.07 -3.33
C GLU A 51 7.96 4.83 -2.46
N VAL A 52 8.20 3.62 -2.97
CA VAL A 52 7.90 2.39 -2.24
C VAL A 52 8.92 2.19 -1.13
N THR A 53 8.44 2.17 0.10
CA THR A 53 9.24 1.99 1.32
C THR A 53 9.05 0.63 1.97
N ALA A 54 8.00 -0.11 1.63
CA ALA A 54 7.84 -1.51 2.02
C ALA A 54 6.94 -2.28 1.06
N PHE A 55 7.15 -3.59 0.99
CA PHE A 55 6.30 -4.54 0.29
C PHE A 55 6.01 -5.73 1.20
N GLY A 56 4.77 -6.22 1.17
CA GLY A 56 4.41 -7.40 1.94
C GLY A 56 3.04 -7.95 1.66
N PHE A 57 2.66 -8.89 2.51
CA PHE A 57 1.41 -9.63 2.47
C PHE A 57 0.64 -9.45 3.79
N THR A 58 -0.68 -9.36 3.71
CA THR A 58 -1.57 -9.38 4.87
C THR A 58 -2.62 -10.47 4.71
N PHE A 59 -2.88 -11.16 5.81
CA PHE A 59 -4.01 -12.06 5.97
C PHE A 59 -4.79 -11.62 7.20
N THR A 60 -5.88 -10.90 6.98
CA THR A 60 -6.63 -10.24 8.06
C THR A 60 -8.13 -10.38 7.85
N PRO A 61 -8.97 -10.27 8.91
CA PRO A 61 -10.41 -10.28 8.73
C PRO A 61 -10.86 -9.22 7.72
N ALA A 62 -11.79 -9.61 6.85
CA ALA A 62 -12.41 -8.73 5.86
C ALA A 62 -12.98 -7.48 6.55
N MET A 63 -12.62 -6.29 6.07
CA MET A 63 -13.16 -5.05 6.63
C MET A 63 -14.66 -4.91 6.31
N PHE A 64 -15.07 -5.43 5.16
CA PHE A 64 -16.45 -5.45 4.69
C PHE A 64 -16.85 -6.90 4.40
N PRO A 65 -17.25 -7.67 5.43
CA PRO A 65 -17.64 -9.06 5.25
C PRO A 65 -18.85 -9.19 4.32
N ASP A 66 -18.86 -10.25 3.52
CA ASP A 66 -19.94 -10.51 2.58
C ASP A 66 -21.18 -10.99 3.34
N PRO A 67 -22.37 -10.40 3.11
CA PRO A 67 -23.58 -10.74 3.86
C PRO A 67 -24.02 -12.22 3.75
N TRP A 68 -23.58 -12.93 2.71
CA TRP A 68 -23.90 -14.33 2.47
C TRP A 68 -22.77 -15.28 2.89
N PHE A 69 -21.53 -14.85 2.82
CA PHE A 69 -20.36 -15.65 3.19
C PHE A 69 -20.02 -15.57 4.69
N GLY A 70 -20.46 -14.50 5.35
CA GLY A 70 -20.18 -14.19 6.75
C GLY A 70 -18.75 -13.68 6.93
N ASP A 71 -18.24 -13.75 8.17
CA ASP A 71 -16.86 -13.36 8.45
C ASP A 71 -15.86 -14.27 7.72
N TYR A 72 -14.86 -13.64 7.12
CA TYR A 72 -13.78 -14.32 6.43
C TYR A 72 -12.50 -13.49 6.50
N MET A 73 -11.40 -14.11 6.10
CA MET A 73 -10.07 -13.52 6.02
C MET A 73 -9.78 -13.11 4.58
N GLU A 74 -9.32 -11.88 4.40
CA GLU A 74 -8.82 -11.35 3.12
C GLU A 74 -7.31 -11.56 3.02
N SER A 75 -6.87 -12.00 1.84
CA SER A 75 -5.46 -12.11 1.47
C SER A 75 -5.12 -10.97 0.53
N GLN A 76 -4.20 -10.09 0.93
CA GLN A 76 -3.85 -8.91 0.14
C GLN A 76 -2.34 -8.73 0.09
N TRP A 77 -1.84 -8.35 -1.08
CA TRP A 77 -0.54 -7.71 -1.19
C TRP A 77 -0.66 -6.26 -0.78
N PHE A 78 0.43 -5.68 -0.27
CA PHE A 78 0.50 -4.24 -0.06
C PHE A 78 1.85 -3.65 -0.44
N PHE A 79 1.82 -2.43 -0.96
CA PHE A 79 2.96 -1.52 -0.93
C PHE A 79 2.74 -0.46 0.14
N THR A 80 3.79 -0.10 0.86
CA THR A 80 3.83 1.17 1.59
C THR A 80 4.55 2.18 0.72
N VAL A 81 3.90 3.30 0.42
CA VAL A 81 4.48 4.39 -0.35
C VAL A 81 4.66 5.62 0.54
N ASP A 82 5.73 6.36 0.31
CA ASP A 82 6.04 7.62 0.98
C ASP A 82 6.54 8.63 -0.07
N ASP A 83 5.79 9.70 -0.28
CA ASP A 83 6.14 10.78 -1.21
C ASP A 83 6.84 11.97 -0.51
N GLY A 84 7.16 11.83 0.78
CA GLY A 84 7.75 12.86 1.62
C GLY A 84 6.71 13.75 2.33
N GLU A 85 5.47 13.78 1.87
CA GLU A 85 4.36 14.47 2.54
C GLU A 85 3.41 13.49 3.22
N ARG A 86 3.18 12.32 2.60
CA ARG A 86 2.21 11.34 3.05
C ARG A 86 2.75 9.93 2.89
N LYS A 87 2.49 9.13 3.92
CA LYS A 87 2.68 7.69 3.90
C LYS A 87 1.34 7.00 3.69
N GLU A 88 1.26 6.16 2.68
CA GLU A 88 0.03 5.46 2.27
C GLU A 88 0.31 3.95 2.13
N HIS A 89 -0.69 3.13 2.47
CA HIS A 89 -0.67 1.71 2.15
C HIS A 89 -1.59 1.44 0.95
N ILE A 90 -1.02 0.88 -0.11
CA ILE A 90 -1.75 0.44 -1.29
C ILE A 90 -1.96 -1.06 -1.18
N TYR A 91 -3.16 -1.46 -0.78
CA TYR A 91 -3.60 -2.87 -0.77
C TYR A 91 -4.19 -3.24 -2.12
N PHE A 92 -3.94 -4.48 -2.54
CA PHE A 92 -4.49 -5.06 -3.76
C PHE A 92 -4.57 -6.59 -3.64
N ASP A 93 -5.45 -7.19 -4.43
CA ASP A 93 -5.76 -8.61 -4.35
C ASP A 93 -4.53 -9.51 -4.59
N VAL A 94 -4.47 -10.64 -3.87
CA VAL A 94 -3.36 -11.60 -3.94
C VAL A 94 -3.12 -12.15 -5.36
N THR A 95 -4.15 -12.20 -6.20
CA THR A 95 -4.07 -12.72 -7.58
C THR A 95 -3.26 -11.86 -8.54
N TRP A 96 -2.96 -10.61 -8.18
CA TRP A 96 -2.20 -9.68 -9.04
C TRP A 96 -0.70 -9.97 -9.09
N LEU A 97 -0.14 -10.69 -8.12
CA LEU A 97 1.28 -11.04 -8.07
C LEU A 97 1.45 -12.52 -7.76
N ASP A 98 2.31 -13.16 -8.56
CA ASP A 98 2.82 -14.51 -8.33
C ASP A 98 4.28 -14.38 -7.87
N LEU A 99 4.58 -14.88 -6.67
CA LEU A 99 5.94 -14.84 -6.09
C LEU A 99 6.96 -15.58 -6.95
N ASP A 100 6.54 -16.60 -7.69
CA ASP A 100 7.43 -17.38 -8.56
C ASP A 100 7.65 -16.70 -9.92
N ARG A 101 6.93 -15.59 -10.21
CA ARG A 101 6.96 -14.85 -11.47
C ARG A 101 6.87 -13.33 -11.27
N LEU A 102 7.58 -12.81 -10.27
CA LEU A 102 7.58 -11.39 -9.98
C LEU A 102 8.14 -10.56 -11.15
N PRO A 103 7.56 -9.37 -11.43
CA PRO A 103 8.08 -8.48 -12.46
C PRO A 103 9.54 -8.11 -12.19
N PRO A 104 10.47 -8.20 -13.17
CA PRO A 104 11.88 -7.88 -12.96
C PRO A 104 12.10 -6.46 -12.39
N GLY A 105 11.34 -5.48 -12.87
CA GLY A 105 11.42 -4.10 -12.38
C GLY A 105 11.03 -3.93 -10.90
N LEU A 106 10.27 -4.87 -10.33
CA LEU A 106 9.98 -4.91 -8.90
C LEU A 106 11.21 -5.41 -8.12
N LEU A 107 11.83 -6.49 -8.59
CA LEU A 107 13.00 -7.11 -7.94
C LEU A 107 14.22 -6.18 -7.94
N ASP A 108 14.46 -5.47 -9.04
CA ASP A 108 15.56 -4.49 -9.16
C ASP A 108 15.49 -3.37 -8.10
N ARG A 109 14.29 -3.12 -7.55
CA ARG A 109 14.01 -2.03 -6.59
C ARG A 109 13.95 -2.50 -5.15
N MET A 110 13.89 -3.80 -4.94
CA MET A 110 13.73 -4.43 -3.63
C MET A 110 14.88 -5.41 -3.40
N PRO A 111 16.13 -4.92 -3.26
CA PRO A 111 17.23 -5.78 -2.89
C PRO A 111 16.92 -6.42 -1.54
N ASP A 112 17.29 -7.70 -1.40
CA ASP A 112 17.06 -8.49 -0.19
C ASP A 112 15.58 -8.74 0.14
N LEU A 113 14.71 -8.77 -0.89
CA LEU A 113 13.33 -9.24 -0.74
C LEU A 113 13.31 -10.67 -0.17
N ASP A 114 12.77 -10.79 1.04
CA ASP A 114 12.58 -12.07 1.73
C ASP A 114 11.33 -12.77 1.18
N LEU A 115 11.55 -13.59 0.15
CA LEU A 115 10.50 -14.38 -0.48
C LEU A 115 9.98 -15.50 0.43
N ASP A 116 10.80 -16.00 1.35
CA ASP A 116 10.41 -17.08 2.27
C ASP A 116 9.41 -16.55 3.30
N MET A 117 9.65 -15.35 3.83
CA MET A 117 8.70 -14.62 4.68
C MET A 117 7.33 -14.44 3.99
N LEU A 118 7.32 -14.06 2.71
CA LEU A 118 6.06 -13.91 1.98
C LEU A 118 5.38 -15.25 1.71
N ARG A 119 6.18 -16.29 1.43
CA ARG A 119 5.67 -17.65 1.20
C ARG A 119 5.04 -18.24 2.46
N GLU A 120 5.59 -17.95 3.65
CA GLU A 120 4.97 -18.30 4.94
C GLU A 120 3.58 -17.68 5.10
N GLY A 121 3.43 -16.40 4.75
CA GLY A 121 2.14 -15.73 4.73
C GLY A 121 1.13 -16.40 3.80
N LEU A 122 1.55 -16.70 2.57
CA LEU A 122 0.69 -17.42 1.61
C LEU A 122 0.32 -18.83 2.09
N GLN A 123 1.26 -19.55 2.73
CA GLN A 123 0.99 -20.87 3.31
C GLN A 123 -0.03 -20.78 4.46
N THR A 124 0.04 -19.73 5.27
CA THR A 124 -0.93 -19.46 6.33
C THR A 124 -2.32 -19.20 5.73
N ALA A 125 -2.41 -18.37 4.69
CA ALA A 125 -3.65 -18.09 3.99
C ALA A 125 -4.24 -19.34 3.30
N ALA A 126 -3.39 -20.25 2.81
CA ALA A 126 -3.79 -21.51 2.19
C ALA A 126 -4.51 -22.47 3.15
N LEU A 127 -4.43 -22.25 4.47
CA LEU A 127 -5.23 -22.98 5.48
C LEU A 127 -6.72 -22.63 5.42
N GLY A 128 -7.09 -21.57 4.68
CA GLY A 128 -8.45 -21.29 4.25
C GLY A 128 -9.02 -19.98 4.78
N PRO A 129 -10.11 -19.48 4.18
CA PRO A 129 -10.65 -18.13 4.42
C PRO A 129 -11.28 -17.95 5.81
N ARG A 130 -11.37 -18.99 6.63
CA ARG A 130 -11.85 -18.91 8.03
C ARG A 130 -10.76 -19.24 9.05
N HIS A 131 -9.49 -19.24 8.64
CA HIS A 131 -8.36 -19.47 9.53
C HIS A 131 -7.97 -18.20 10.30
N PHE A 132 -8.87 -17.72 11.16
CA PHE A 132 -8.66 -16.48 11.93
C PHE A 132 -7.43 -16.53 12.84
N ALA A 133 -7.04 -17.73 13.32
CA ALA A 133 -5.84 -17.91 14.15
C ALA A 133 -4.53 -17.60 13.40
N GLY A 134 -4.56 -17.59 12.06
CA GLY A 134 -3.43 -17.24 11.22
C GLY A 134 -3.37 -15.76 10.85
N GLU A 135 -4.18 -14.89 11.48
CA GLU A 135 -4.12 -13.45 11.25
C GLU A 135 -2.68 -12.93 11.35
N GLY A 136 -2.25 -12.19 10.33
CA GLY A 136 -0.87 -11.75 10.30
C GLY A 136 -0.52 -10.80 9.17
N ARG A 137 0.69 -10.27 9.29
CA ARG A 137 1.33 -9.40 8.30
C ARG A 137 2.77 -9.83 8.14
N TRP A 138 3.15 -10.11 6.90
CA TRP A 138 4.49 -10.56 6.51
C TRP A 138 5.11 -9.46 5.65
N ILE A 139 6.18 -8.84 6.16
CA ILE A 139 6.90 -7.77 5.47
C ILE A 139 8.13 -8.40 4.82
N GLY A 140 8.03 -8.72 3.53
CA GLY A 140 9.14 -9.33 2.78
C GLY A 140 10.23 -8.33 2.45
N TRP A 141 9.90 -7.04 2.34
CA TRP A 141 10.89 -6.01 2.08
C TRP A 141 10.51 -4.68 2.73
N GLN A 142 11.52 -4.00 3.24
CA GLN A 142 11.40 -2.65 3.76
C GLN A 142 12.68 -1.87 3.47
N HIS A 143 12.54 -0.68 2.90
CA HIS A 143 13.64 0.25 2.79
C HIS A 143 14.08 0.66 4.20
N ALA A 144 15.36 0.50 4.51
CA ALA A 144 15.90 0.97 5.78
C ALA A 144 15.67 2.48 5.87
N GLU A 145 14.78 2.91 6.77
CA GLU A 145 14.67 4.33 7.09
C GLU A 145 16.08 4.80 7.53
N PRO A 146 16.62 5.89 6.96
CA PRO A 146 17.84 6.46 7.48
C PRO A 146 17.59 6.79 8.95
N LYS A 147 18.27 6.05 9.84
CA LYS A 147 18.15 6.13 11.30
C LYS A 147 17.97 7.60 11.69
N PRO A 148 16.86 7.97 12.36
CA PRO A 148 16.58 9.37 12.63
C PRO A 148 17.79 9.96 13.33
N ARG A 149 18.45 10.94 12.70
CA ARG A 149 19.53 11.69 13.33
C ARG A 149 18.92 12.27 14.60
N ARG A 150 19.25 11.65 15.74
CA ARG A 150 18.85 12.09 17.07
C ARG A 150 19.21 13.56 17.13
N ARG A 151 18.21 14.45 16.97
CA ARG A 151 18.39 15.89 17.17
C ARG A 151 19.02 15.97 18.56
N LYS A 152 20.26 16.46 18.64
CA LYS A 152 20.87 16.78 19.93
C LYS A 152 19.94 17.81 20.53
N THR A 153 19.04 17.39 21.42
CA THR A 153 18.22 18.31 22.20
C THR A 153 19.21 19.24 22.87
N ALA A 154 19.16 20.53 22.52
CA ALA A 154 19.95 21.52 23.20
C ALA A 154 19.67 21.36 24.70
N ALA A 155 20.72 21.27 25.50
CA ALA A 155 20.59 21.14 26.94
C ALA A 155 19.65 22.26 27.45
N PRO A 156 18.70 21.96 28.33
CA PRO A 156 17.81 22.98 28.86
C PRO A 156 18.64 24.11 29.49
N PRO A 157 18.26 25.38 29.30
CA PRO A 157 18.99 26.50 29.86
C PRO A 157 19.08 26.33 31.37
N ARG A 158 20.32 26.47 31.88
CA ARG A 158 20.64 26.35 33.30
C ARG A 158 19.77 27.35 34.07
N PRO A 159 19.07 26.94 35.15
CA PRO A 159 18.21 27.87 35.88
C PRO A 159 19.03 29.03 36.45
N PRO A 160 18.49 30.26 36.45
CA PRO A 160 19.19 31.43 36.97
C PRO A 160 19.51 31.21 38.45
N LYS A 161 20.76 31.48 38.84
CA LYS A 161 21.19 31.45 40.25
C LYS A 161 20.32 32.42 41.04
N LEU A 162 19.46 31.91 41.92
CA LEU A 162 18.76 32.74 42.89
C LEU A 162 19.78 33.50 43.72
N ALA A 163 19.79 34.83 43.59
CA ALA A 163 20.52 35.71 44.47
C ALA A 163 19.98 35.52 45.90
N ARG A 164 20.84 35.02 46.80
CA ARG A 164 20.57 34.99 48.24
C ARG A 164 20.25 36.41 48.70
N ARG A 165 18.98 36.69 49.05
CA ARG A 165 18.60 37.91 49.77
C ARG A 165 19.31 37.88 51.12
N LYS A 166 20.08 38.94 51.42
CA LYS A 166 20.61 39.18 52.76
C LYS A 166 19.44 39.45 53.72
N PRO A 167 19.43 38.87 54.94
CA PRO A 167 18.43 39.23 55.93
C PRO A 167 18.67 40.67 56.43
N ALA A 168 17.58 41.43 56.54
CA ALA A 168 17.57 42.74 57.19
C ALA A 168 17.76 42.54 58.70
N ALA A 169 18.72 43.25 59.28
CA ALA A 169 18.87 43.37 60.72
C ALA A 169 17.79 44.31 61.29
N LYS A 170 17.32 44.00 62.50
CA LYS A 170 16.50 44.86 63.35
C LYS A 170 17.27 46.09 63.81
#